data_AF-A0A0F9XAY8-F1
#
_entry.id   AF-A0A0F9XAY8-F1
#
_cell.length_a   1.000
_cell.length_b   1.000
_cell.length_c   1.000
_cell.angle_alpha   90.00
_cell.angle_beta   90.00
_cell.angle_gamma   90.00
#
_symmetry.space_group_name_H-M   'P 1'
#
loop_
_entity.id
_entity.type
_entity.pdbx_description
1 polymer ?
#
loop_
_entity_poly.entity_id
_entity_poly.type
_entity_poly.pdbx_seq_one_letter_code
_entity_poly.pdbx_strand_id
1 'polypeptide(L)'
;MGFNSTVLVLNDRLGEIEREPEKFVEAMLSGIYGFGYEQVNFYPGQSTVMSCTHADTVTILAVGGNCATKLGQFHNGGHHHTEEAQVQLLRELADKYGFTLRKKPAKKAKR
;
A
#
# COMPACT_ATOMS: atom_id res chain seq x y z
N MET A 1 4.72 -20.13 4.38
CA MET A 1 4.87 -18.67 4.58
C MET A 1 4.91 -18.01 3.21
N GLY A 2 4.29 -16.83 3.03
CA GLY A 2 4.13 -16.18 1.73
C GLY A 2 4.47 -14.69 1.74
N PHE A 3 4.60 -14.10 0.55
CA PHE A 3 4.81 -12.66 0.35
C PHE A 3 3.64 -12.09 -0.44
N ASN A 4 3.23 -10.88 -0.08
CA ASN A 4 2.19 -10.13 -0.78
C ASN A 4 2.82 -8.90 -1.42
N SER A 5 2.32 -8.50 -2.59
CA SER A 5 2.69 -7.25 -3.25
C SER A 5 1.44 -6.42 -3.50
N THR A 6 1.56 -5.09 -3.46
CA THR A 6 0.48 -4.18 -3.85
C THR A 6 0.78 -3.58 -5.21
N VAL A 7 -0.23 -3.48 -6.08
CA VAL A 7 -0.10 -2.85 -7.41
C VAL A 7 -1.07 -1.69 -7.48
N LEU A 8 -0.55 -0.49 -7.75
CA LEU A 8 -1.33 0.66 -8.16
C LEU A 8 -1.55 0.58 -9.67
N VAL A 9 -2.80 0.70 -10.11
CA VAL A 9 -3.17 0.75 -11.53
C VAL A 9 -3.87 2.07 -11.80
N LEU A 10 -3.46 2.80 -12.84
CA LEU A 10 -4.16 4.00 -13.28
C LEU A 10 -5.41 3.62 -14.08
N ASN A 11 -6.58 4.01 -13.59
CA ASN A 11 -7.86 3.77 -14.27
C ASN A 11 -7.90 4.37 -15.68
N ASP A 12 -7.31 5.55 -15.88
CA ASP A 12 -7.27 6.24 -17.17
C ASP A 12 -6.46 5.51 -18.24
N ARG A 13 -5.67 4.50 -17.83
CA ARG A 13 -4.77 3.72 -18.69
C ARG A 13 -5.26 2.28 -18.89
N LEU A 14 -6.45 1.92 -18.40
CA LEU A 14 -6.98 0.55 -18.54
C LEU A 14 -7.11 0.10 -20.00
N GLY A 15 -7.44 1.01 -20.94
CA GLY A 15 -7.48 0.67 -22.37
C GLY A 15 -6.10 0.43 -23.00
N GLU A 16 -5.01 0.89 -22.39
CA GLU A 16 -3.65 0.51 -22.79
C GLU A 16 -3.30 -0.89 -22.29
N ILE A 17 -3.71 -1.23 -21.07
CA ILE A 17 -3.55 -2.59 -20.50
C ILE A 17 -4.37 -3.61 -21.31
N GLU A 18 -5.59 -3.26 -21.72
CA GLU A 18 -6.44 -4.14 -22.54
C GLU A 18 -5.80 -4.44 -23.91
N ARG A 19 -5.13 -3.45 -24.52
CA ARG A 19 -4.48 -3.61 -25.83
C ARG A 19 -3.19 -4.42 -25.77
N GLU A 20 -2.46 -4.35 -24.67
CA GLU A 20 -1.13 -4.97 -24.52
C GLU A 20 -0.98 -5.69 -23.16
N PRO A 21 -1.84 -6.69 -22.84
CA PRO A 21 -1.89 -7.30 -21.52
C PRO A 21 -0.62 -8.07 -21.15
N GLU A 22 0.07 -8.67 -22.13
CA GLU A 22 1.32 -9.40 -21.91
C GLU A 22 2.43 -8.47 -21.41
N LYS A 23 2.50 -7.24 -21.96
CA LYS A 23 3.47 -6.23 -21.53
C LYS A 23 3.21 -5.76 -20.12
N PHE A 24 1.93 -5.60 -19.75
CA PHE A 24 1.56 -5.28 -18.37
C PHE A 24 1.98 -6.40 -17.39
N VAL A 25 1.74 -7.67 -17.75
CA VAL A 25 2.14 -8.82 -16.94
C VAL A 25 3.65 -8.90 -16.80
N GLU A 26 4.41 -8.76 -17.89
CA GLU A 26 5.87 -8.78 -17.88
C GLU A 26 6.44 -7.68 -16.97
N ALA A 27 5.91 -6.46 -17.11
CA ALA A 27 6.23 -5.33 -16.25
C ALA A 27 5.94 -5.61 -14.77
N MET A 28 4.74 -6.08 -14.45
CA MET A 28 4.33 -6.39 -13.08
C MET A 28 5.24 -7.48 -12.47
N LEU A 29 5.51 -8.55 -13.20
CA LEU A 29 6.39 -9.63 -12.77
C LEU A 29 7.82 -9.14 -12.57
N SER A 30 8.34 -8.31 -13.48
CA SER A 30 9.64 -7.66 -13.32
C SER A 30 9.69 -6.80 -12.05
N GLY A 31 8.59 -6.13 -11.68
CA GLY A 31 8.47 -5.38 -10.43
C GLY A 31 8.51 -6.23 -9.18
N ILE A 32 7.81 -7.36 -9.23
CA ILE A 32 7.73 -8.30 -8.11
C ILE A 32 9.05 -9.05 -7.94
N TYR A 33 9.69 -9.46 -9.03
CA TYR A 33 10.94 -10.25 -9.00
C TYR A 33 12.21 -9.40 -8.92
N GLY A 34 12.16 -8.16 -9.42
CA GLY A 34 13.35 -7.37 -9.72
C GLY A 34 14.07 -6.79 -8.51
N PHE A 35 13.37 -6.25 -7.51
CA PHE A 35 14.01 -5.52 -6.42
C PHE A 35 13.22 -5.55 -5.10
N GLY A 36 13.93 -5.64 -3.98
CA GLY A 36 13.35 -5.62 -2.63
C GLY A 36 12.73 -4.26 -2.30
N TYR A 37 11.56 -4.28 -1.64
CA TYR A 37 10.89 -3.20 -0.90
C TYR A 37 10.72 -1.79 -1.53
N GLU A 38 11.23 -1.53 -2.73
CA GLU A 38 11.22 -0.21 -3.39
C GLU A 38 10.18 -0.10 -4.51
N GLN A 39 9.78 1.13 -4.79
CA GLN A 39 8.76 1.50 -5.75
C GLN A 39 9.30 1.38 -7.17
N VAL A 40 8.66 0.59 -8.04
CA VAL A 40 9.02 0.51 -9.46
C VAL A 40 7.84 0.96 -10.31
N ASN A 41 8.07 1.98 -11.12
CA ASN A 41 7.10 2.47 -12.10
C ASN A 41 7.28 1.70 -13.40
N PHE A 42 6.24 1.01 -13.85
CA PHE A 42 6.27 0.28 -15.12
C PHE A 42 5.36 0.91 -16.14
N TYR A 43 5.90 1.08 -17.36
CA TYR A 43 5.30 1.84 -18.46
C TYR A 43 5.07 3.29 -18.00
N PRO A 44 5.71 4.32 -18.58
CA PRO A 44 5.80 5.66 -17.96
C PRO A 44 4.47 6.15 -17.35
N GLY A 45 4.32 5.95 -16.04
CA GLY A 45 3.16 6.34 -15.24
C GLY A 45 1.91 5.45 -15.23
N GLN A 46 1.84 4.25 -15.83
CA GLN A 46 0.58 3.47 -15.85
C GLN A 46 0.30 2.65 -14.59
N SER A 47 1.36 2.11 -13.97
CA SER A 47 1.24 1.31 -12.76
C SER A 47 2.49 1.38 -11.91
N THR A 48 2.31 1.19 -10.60
CA THR A 48 3.38 1.19 -9.62
C THR A 48 3.26 -0.06 -8.76
N VAL A 49 4.30 -0.89 -8.73
CA VAL A 49 4.36 -2.03 -7.79
C VAL A 49 5.01 -1.54 -6.50
N MET A 50 4.29 -1.73 -5.38
CA MET A 50 4.73 -1.40 -4.04
C MET A 50 4.94 -2.67 -3.23
N SER A 51 6.21 -2.88 -2.85
CA SER A 51 6.73 -3.72 -1.76
C SER A 51 6.23 -5.16 -1.67
N CYS A 52 7.13 -6.12 -1.87
CA CYS A 52 6.96 -7.48 -1.37
C CYS A 52 7.05 -7.49 0.17
N THR A 53 5.92 -7.68 0.84
CA THR A 53 5.88 -7.75 2.31
C THR A 53 5.56 -9.15 2.79
N HIS A 54 6.24 -9.57 3.86
CA HIS A 54 5.97 -10.84 4.52
C HIS A 54 4.50 -10.89 4.94
N ALA A 55 3.86 -12.07 4.86
CA ALA A 55 2.45 -12.25 5.17
C ALA A 55 2.04 -11.73 6.56
N ASP A 56 2.96 -11.74 7.52
CA ASP A 56 2.72 -11.27 8.91
C ASP A 56 2.95 -9.77 9.09
N THR A 57 3.38 -9.08 8.03
CA THR A 57 3.61 -7.64 8.05
C THR A 57 2.50 -6.89 7.33
N VAL A 58 2.25 -5.67 7.77
CA VAL A 58 1.25 -4.76 7.23
C VAL A 58 1.96 -3.51 6.75
N THR A 59 1.67 -3.12 5.51
CA THR A 59 2.20 -1.90 4.90
C THR A 59 1.13 -0.83 4.87
N ILE A 60 1.46 0.37 5.33
CA ILE A 60 0.61 1.55 5.19
C ILE A 60 1.11 2.34 3.99
N LEU A 61 0.25 2.52 2.99
CA LEU A 61 0.53 3.24 1.75
C LEU A 61 -0.32 4.52 1.68
N ALA A 62 0.29 5.62 1.27
CA ALA A 62 -0.44 6.77 0.74
C ALA A 62 -0.54 6.63 -0.78
N VAL A 63 -1.73 6.76 -1.34
CA VAL A 63 -2.00 6.61 -2.78
C VAL A 63 -2.69 7.87 -3.30
N GLY A 64 -2.16 8.46 -4.37
CA GLY A 64 -2.69 9.68 -4.98
C GLY A 64 -1.69 10.32 -5.93
N GLY A 65 -2.12 11.28 -6.75
CA GLY A 65 -1.21 11.99 -7.67
C GLY A 65 -0.47 11.07 -8.67
N ASN A 66 -1.11 9.97 -9.08
CA ASN A 66 -0.54 8.91 -9.92
C ASN A 66 0.70 8.22 -9.33
N CYS A 67 0.84 8.21 -8.01
CA CYS A 67 1.90 7.50 -7.31
C CYS A 67 1.39 6.86 -6.01
N ALA A 68 2.24 6.02 -5.44
CA ALA A 68 2.06 5.46 -4.10
C ALA A 68 3.34 5.67 -3.29
N THR A 69 3.20 5.94 -2.00
CA THR A 69 4.33 6.13 -1.07
C THR A 69 4.16 5.22 0.14
N LYS A 70 5.22 4.51 0.53
CA LYS A 70 5.23 3.68 1.74
C LYS A 70 5.41 4.55 2.98
N LEU A 71 4.33 4.72 3.75
CA LEU A 71 4.37 5.48 5.00
C LEU A 71 4.99 4.67 6.14
N GLY A 72 4.76 3.35 6.18
CA GLY A 72 5.29 2.47 7.22
C GLY A 72 5.06 0.99 6.90
N GLN A 73 5.84 0.13 7.53
CA GLN A 73 5.71 -1.33 7.45
C GLN A 73 5.95 -1.89 8.84
N PHE A 74 5.00 -2.67 9.34
CA PHE A 74 4.95 -3.09 10.73
C PHE A 74 4.58 -4.57 10.84
N HIS A 75 5.05 -5.24 11.89
CA HIS A 75 4.67 -6.61 12.17
C HIS A 75 3.35 -6.64 12.95
N ASN A 76 2.38 -7.40 12.50
CA ASN A 76 1.05 -7.46 13.14
C ASN A 76 0.41 -8.86 13.06
N GLY A 77 1.17 -9.90 12.73
CA GLY A 77 0.67 -11.29 12.67
C GLY A 77 -0.55 -11.51 11.77
N GLY A 78 -0.79 -10.63 10.79
CA GLY A 78 -1.99 -10.68 9.94
C GLY A 78 -3.30 -10.15 10.59
N HIS A 79 -3.25 -9.55 11.78
CA HIS A 79 -4.44 -9.12 12.52
C HIS A 79 -5.03 -7.76 12.11
N HIS A 80 -4.56 -7.16 11.00
CA HIS A 80 -4.96 -5.82 10.51
C HIS A 80 -6.46 -5.65 10.20
N HIS A 81 -7.25 -6.72 10.22
CA HIS A 81 -8.69 -6.71 10.02
C HIS A 81 -9.49 -6.37 11.30
N THR A 82 -8.84 -6.32 12.48
CA THR A 82 -9.47 -5.94 13.75
C THR A 82 -9.28 -4.44 14.06
N GLU A 83 -10.23 -3.82 14.76
CA GLU A 83 -10.14 -2.39 15.10
C GLU A 83 -8.94 -2.12 16.02
N GLU A 84 -8.70 -3.01 16.99
CA GLU A 84 -7.60 -2.90 17.95
C GLU A 84 -6.25 -2.89 17.22
N ALA A 85 -6.06 -3.81 16.27
CA ALA A 85 -4.82 -3.89 15.50
C ALA A 85 -4.67 -2.72 14.52
N GLN A 86 -5.76 -2.21 13.93
CA GLN A 86 -5.73 -1.00 13.11
C GLN A 86 -5.30 0.22 13.92
N VAL A 87 -5.83 0.37 15.14
CA VAL A 87 -5.44 1.45 16.05
C VAL A 87 -3.97 1.30 16.47
N GLN A 88 -3.49 0.09 16.72
CA GLN A 88 -2.07 -0.16 17.01
C GLN A 88 -1.17 0.28 15.85
N LEU A 89 -1.49 -0.13 14.62
CA LEU A 89 -0.74 0.30 13.43
C LEU A 89 -0.69 1.83 13.27
N LEU A 90 -1.79 2.52 13.59
CA LEU A 90 -1.81 3.99 13.58
C LEU A 90 -0.93 4.61 14.67
N ARG A 91 -0.82 3.97 15.84
CA ARG A 91 0.08 4.42 16.92
C ARG A 91 1.53 4.24 16.50
N GLU A 92 1.90 3.06 16.00
CA GLU A 92 3.26 2.80 15.52
C GLU A 92 3.65 3.73 14.37
N LEU A 93 2.72 4.05 13.48
CA LEU A 93 2.93 5.07 12.45
C LEU A 93 3.14 6.47 13.04
N ALA A 94 2.31 6.87 14.01
CA ALA A 94 2.44 8.17 14.66
C ALA A 94 3.79 8.31 15.39
N ASP A 95 4.20 7.26 16.12
CA ASP A 95 5.47 7.20 16.84
C ASP A 95 6.66 7.31 15.87
N LYS A 96 6.62 6.61 14.74
CA LYS A 96 7.63 6.70 13.67
C LYS A 96 7.88 8.15 13.20
N TYR A 97 6.82 8.96 13.12
CA TYR A 97 6.89 10.35 12.67
C TYR A 97 6.96 11.37 13.80
N GLY A 98 7.00 10.94 15.07
CA GLY A 98 7.06 11.84 16.23
C GLY A 98 5.75 12.58 16.53
N PHE A 99 4.60 12.02 16.16
CA PHE A 99 3.27 12.59 16.42
C PHE A 99 2.53 11.85 17.53
N THR A 100 1.65 12.54 18.26
CA THR A 100 0.71 11.91 19.21
C THR A 100 -0.63 11.62 18.55
N LEU A 101 -1.07 10.37 18.60
CA LEU A 101 -2.42 9.96 18.18
C LEU A 101 -3.46 10.31 19.25
N ARG A 102 -4.53 11.02 18.88
CA ARG A 102 -5.67 11.31 19.76
C ARG A 102 -6.98 10.87 19.13
N LYS A 103 -7.84 10.22 19.92
CA LYS A 103 -9.19 9.85 19.49
C LYS A 103 -10.05 11.12 19.38
N LYS A 104 -10.80 11.24 18.29
CA LYS A 104 -11.74 12.36 18.11
C LYS A 104 -12.86 12.26 19.15
N PRO A 105 -13.33 13.38 19.71
CA PRO A 105 -14.49 13.38 20.59
C PRO A 105 -15.73 12.92 19.81
N ALA A 106 -16.61 12.16 20.46
CA ALA A 106 -17.87 11.75 19.86
C ALA A 106 -18.69 12.99 19.49
N LYS A 107 -19.14 13.09 18.24
CA LYS A 107 -20.09 14.14 17.84
C LYS A 107 -21.37 13.91 18.64
N LYS A 108 -21.79 14.88 19.46
CA LYS A 108 -23.15 14.89 20.00
C LYS A 108 -24.10 14.91 18.80
N ALA A 109 -25.01 13.95 18.71
CA ALA A 109 -26.06 13.96 17.69
C ALA A 109 -26.78 15.31 17.76
N LYS A 110 -26.87 16.02 16.62
CA LYS A 110 -27.75 17.18 16.51
C LYS A 110 -29.17 16.66 16.73
N ARG A 111 -29.77 17.02 17.86
CA ARG A 111 -31.20 16.82 18.12
C ARG A 111 -32.01 17.74 17.21
#